data_AF-A0A541CE29-F1
#
_entry.id   AF-A0A541CE29-F1
#
_cell.length_a   1.000
_cell.length_b   1.000
_cell.length_c   1.000
_cell.angle_alpha   90.00
_cell.angle_beta   90.00
_cell.angle_gamma   90.00
#
_symmetry.space_group_name_H-M   'P 1'
#
loop_
_entity.id
_entity.type
_entity.pdbx_description
1 polymer ?
#
loop_
_entity_poly.entity_id
_entity_poly.type
_entity_poly.pdbx_seq_one_letter_code
_entity_poly.pdbx_strand_id
1 'polypeptide(L)'
;MAFVPTSLAVLSYAAGFTLWTYASAEDDVAAILAEGYFDEARTYLRTDDLILLNGADGARILRVVSNDGSTVAVASLAGETPDLGPDIPPDAILDESGQPILDDAGQPILAG
;
A
#
# COMPACT_ATOMS: atom_id res chain seq x y z
N MET A 1 -4.26 -0.81 -11.53
CA MET A 1 -2.81 -0.82 -11.28
C MET A 1 -2.10 0.06 -12.27
N ALA A 2 -2.13 1.36 -12.01
CA ALA A 2 -1.31 2.34 -12.69
C ALA A 2 -1.08 3.51 -11.74
N PHE A 3 0.14 4.03 -11.74
CA PHE A 3 0.43 5.25 -11.01
C PHE A 3 -0.34 6.42 -11.60
N VAL A 4 -0.90 7.26 -10.73
CA VAL A 4 -1.63 8.47 -11.11
C VAL A 4 -0.82 9.69 -10.67
N PRO A 5 -0.15 10.42 -11.58
CA PRO A 5 0.73 11.54 -11.21
C PRO A 5 0.02 12.62 -10.39
N THR A 6 -1.26 12.88 -10.65
CA THR A 6 -2.04 13.89 -9.91
C THR A 6 -2.39 13.47 -8.49
N SER A 7 -2.22 12.20 -8.14
CA SER A 7 -2.38 11.69 -6.77
C SER A 7 -1.11 11.82 -5.94
N LEU A 8 0.03 12.16 -6.54
CA LEU A 8 1.29 12.44 -5.84
C LEU A 8 1.41 13.94 -5.57
N ALA A 9 1.40 14.34 -4.30
CA ALA A 9 1.48 15.73 -3.90
C ALA A 9 2.60 15.96 -2.87
N VAL A 10 3.32 17.08 -3.02
CA VAL A 10 4.34 17.50 -2.05
C VAL A 10 3.67 18.08 -0.81
N LEU A 11 4.06 17.59 0.37
CA LEU A 11 3.59 18.13 1.66
C LEU A 11 4.60 19.10 2.24
N SER A 12 5.89 18.73 2.27
CA SER A 12 6.95 19.61 2.74
C SER A 12 8.32 19.20 2.21
N TYR A 13 9.26 20.14 2.25
CA TYR A 13 10.68 19.86 2.09
C TYR A 13 11.41 20.27 3.37
N ALA A 14 12.10 19.33 4.01
CA ALA A 14 12.81 19.56 5.26
C ALA A 14 13.95 18.54 5.45
N ALA A 15 14.99 18.92 6.18
CA ALA A 15 16.08 18.03 6.61
C ALA A 15 16.72 17.17 5.49
N GLY A 16 16.71 17.63 4.24
CA GLY A 16 17.34 16.94 3.11
C GLY A 16 16.46 15.90 2.39
N PHE A 17 15.17 15.79 2.74
CA PHE A 17 14.21 14.97 2.02
C PHE A 17 12.92 15.73 1.73
N THR A 18 12.14 15.23 0.77
CA THR A 18 10.79 15.67 0.48
C THR A 18 9.79 14.70 1.09
N LEU A 19 8.81 15.23 1.82
CA LEU A 19 7.66 14.47 2.29
C LEU A 19 6.52 14.63 1.29
N TRP A 20 6.03 13.50 0.80
CA TRP A 20 4.96 13.39 -0.18
C TRP A 20 3.71 12.73 0.43
N THR A 21 2.57 12.96 -0.20
CA THR A 21 1.37 12.14 -0.03
C THR A 21 1.07 11.45 -1.35
N TYR A 22 0.65 10.19 -1.30
CA TYR A 22 0.10 9.47 -2.44
C TYR A 22 -1.17 8.73 -2.03
N ALA A 23 -2.21 8.79 -2.86
CA ALA A 23 -3.45 8.07 -2.63
C ALA A 23 -3.92 7.36 -3.90
N SER A 24 -4.27 6.08 -3.78
CA SER A 24 -4.97 5.32 -4.82
C SER A 24 -6.20 4.65 -4.20
N ALA A 25 -7.36 4.87 -4.83
CA ALA A 25 -8.60 4.20 -4.43
C ALA A 25 -8.79 2.84 -5.13
N GLU A 26 -8.03 2.57 -6.19
CA GLU A 26 -8.15 1.38 -7.02
C GLU A 26 -7.09 0.32 -6.72
N ASP A 27 -5.92 0.74 -6.25
CA ASP A 27 -4.78 -0.13 -6.01
C ASP A 27 -4.58 -0.39 -4.52
N ASP A 28 -4.44 -1.66 -4.14
CA ASP A 28 -4.06 -2.06 -2.80
C ASP A 28 -2.58 -1.73 -2.50
N VAL A 29 -2.18 -1.82 -1.23
CA VAL A 29 -0.81 -1.51 -0.79
C VAL A 29 0.22 -2.42 -1.49
N ALA A 30 -0.10 -3.70 -1.72
CA ALA A 30 0.82 -4.64 -2.36
C ALA A 30 1.10 -4.25 -3.83
N ALA A 31 0.07 -3.82 -4.54
CA ALA A 31 0.13 -3.28 -5.90
C ALA A 31 1.06 -2.06 -6.00
N ILE A 32 0.90 -1.14 -5.06
CA ILE A 32 1.64 0.13 -5.04
C ILE A 32 3.12 -0.09 -4.66
N LEU A 33 3.40 -1.15 -3.89
CA LEU A 33 4.76 -1.57 -3.55
C LEU A 33 5.44 -2.38 -4.66
N ALA A 34 4.73 -2.79 -5.71
CA ALA A 34 5.30 -3.56 -6.80
C ALA A 34 6.38 -2.77 -7.56
N GLU A 35 7.35 -3.49 -8.09
CA GLU A 35 8.42 -2.91 -8.91
C GLU A 35 7.83 -2.14 -10.10
N GLY A 36 8.38 -0.95 -10.35
CA GLY A 36 7.98 -0.10 -11.47
C GLY A 36 6.76 0.78 -11.23
N TYR A 37 6.02 0.61 -10.13
CA TYR A 37 4.82 1.42 -9.87
C TYR A 37 5.12 2.92 -9.90
N PHE A 38 6.22 3.37 -9.29
CA PHE A 38 6.60 4.79 -9.23
C PHE A 38 7.55 5.26 -10.34
N ASP A 39 7.81 4.48 -11.40
CA ASP A 39 8.78 4.85 -12.45
C ASP A 39 8.39 6.14 -13.20
N GLU A 40 7.08 6.37 -13.39
CA GLU A 40 6.59 7.62 -13.98
C GLU A 40 6.91 8.86 -13.11
N ALA A 41 7.16 8.66 -11.81
CA ALA A 41 7.52 9.71 -10.87
C ALA A 41 9.03 9.94 -10.72
N ARG A 42 9.87 9.27 -11.54
CA ARG A 42 11.35 9.36 -11.49
C ARG A 42 11.92 10.78 -11.60
N THR A 43 11.19 11.73 -12.17
CA THR A 43 11.63 13.13 -12.29
C THR A 43 11.29 13.97 -11.05
N TYR A 44 10.44 13.47 -10.15
CA TYR A 44 9.97 14.16 -8.95
C TYR A 44 10.62 13.59 -7.69
N LEU A 45 10.61 12.26 -7.56
CA LEU A 45 11.06 11.54 -6.37
C LEU A 45 12.58 11.46 -6.30
N ARG A 46 13.14 11.62 -5.11
CA ARG A 46 14.57 11.46 -4.85
C ARG A 46 14.80 10.34 -3.85
N THR A 47 15.96 9.70 -3.93
CA THR A 47 16.40 8.77 -2.89
C THR A 47 16.28 9.42 -1.51
N ASP A 48 15.78 8.67 -0.53
CA ASP A 48 15.45 9.08 0.83
C ASP A 48 14.23 10.02 1.01
N ASP A 49 13.51 10.38 -0.06
CA ASP A 49 12.17 10.96 0.08
C ASP A 49 11.22 9.99 0.81
N LEU A 50 10.24 10.56 1.53
CA LEU A 50 9.21 9.81 2.24
C LEU A 50 7.85 10.03 1.61
N ILE A 51 7.02 8.99 1.54
CA ILE A 51 5.67 9.03 0.98
C ILE A 51 4.68 8.52 2.03
N LEU A 52 3.71 9.35 2.39
CA LEU A 52 2.52 8.93 3.14
C LEU A 52 1.52 8.34 2.14
N LEU A 53 1.44 7.02 2.11
CA LEU A 53 0.61 6.24 1.21
C LEU A 53 -0.77 5.95 1.85
N ASN A 54 -1.84 6.15 1.08
CA ASN A 54 -3.14 5.49 1.29
C ASN A 54 -3.49 4.67 0.03
N GLY A 55 -3.50 3.35 0.13
CA GLY A 55 -4.05 2.44 -0.87
C GLY A 55 -5.52 2.09 -0.58
N ALA A 56 -6.11 1.25 -1.42
CA ALA A 56 -7.51 0.83 -1.29
C ALA A 56 -7.79 0.03 -0.01
N ASP A 57 -6.79 -0.67 0.53
CA ASP A 57 -6.86 -1.60 1.67
C ASP A 57 -6.09 -1.12 2.90
N GLY A 58 -5.44 0.05 2.87
CA GLY A 58 -4.75 0.59 4.02
C GLY A 58 -3.69 1.65 3.73
N ALA A 59 -2.99 2.08 4.78
CA ALA A 59 -2.00 3.15 4.72
C ALA A 59 -0.59 2.68 5.06
N ARG A 60 0.45 3.26 4.45
CA ARG A 60 1.86 2.99 4.78
C ARG A 60 2.69 4.26 4.74
N ILE A 61 3.83 4.24 5.41
CA ILE A 61 4.92 5.19 5.14
C ILE A 61 5.93 4.48 4.28
N LEU A 62 6.23 5.03 3.12
CA LEU A 62 7.24 4.52 2.21
C LEU A 62 8.48 5.40 2.27
N ARG A 63 9.64 4.80 2.06
CA ARG A 63 10.89 5.48 1.71
C ARG A 63 11.24 5.15 0.26
N VAL A 64 11.65 6.16 -0.50
CA VAL A 64 12.31 5.96 -1.80
C VAL A 64 13.71 5.41 -1.55
N VAL A 65 13.92 4.13 -1.81
CA VAL A 65 15.19 3.42 -1.58
C VAL A 65 16.21 3.75 -2.66
N SER A 66 15.76 3.91 -3.91
CA SER A 66 16.60 4.32 -5.02
C SER A 66 15.80 4.98 -6.12
N ASN A 67 16.43 5.90 -6.83
CA ASN A 67 16.00 6.39 -8.13
C ASN A 67 17.24 6.56 -9.02
N ASP A 68 17.35 5.75 -10.07
CA ASP A 68 18.49 5.79 -11.01
C ASP A 68 18.21 6.65 -12.26
N GLY A 69 17.08 7.36 -12.27
CA GLY A 69 16.60 8.15 -13.39
C GLY A 69 15.79 7.34 -14.41
N SER A 70 15.60 6.04 -14.22
CA SER A 70 14.68 5.19 -15.00
C SER A 70 13.72 4.43 -14.09
N THR A 71 14.23 3.81 -13.04
CA THR A 71 13.47 3.02 -12.07
C THR A 71 13.42 3.71 -10.72
N VAL A 72 12.28 3.60 -10.04
CA VAL A 72 12.10 4.07 -8.66
C VAL A 72 11.74 2.88 -7.78
N ALA A 73 12.61 2.58 -6.80
CA ALA A 73 12.35 1.56 -5.79
C ALA A 73 11.88 2.21 -4.50
N VAL A 74 10.81 1.68 -3.92
CA VAL A 74 10.29 2.08 -2.61
C VAL A 74 10.31 0.91 -1.64
N ALA A 75 10.41 1.20 -0.35
CA ALA A 75 10.20 0.22 0.70
C ALA A 75 9.29 0.81 1.76
N SER A 76 8.39 0.00 2.30
CA SER A 76 7.65 0.40 3.49
C SER A 76 8.62 0.53 4.67
N LEU A 77 8.60 1.68 5.34
CA LEU A 77 9.19 1.82 6.67
C LEU A 77 8.32 1.01 7.61
N ALA A 78 8.89 -0.07 8.17
CA ALA A 78 8.17 -1.11 8.90
C ALA A 78 7.00 -0.58 9.74
N GLY A 79 5.79 -0.99 9.37
CA GLY A 79 4.54 -0.64 10.03
C GLY A 79 3.45 -1.60 9.59
N GLU A 80 3.47 -2.78 10.22
CA GLU A 80 2.55 -3.91 10.09
C GLU A 80 2.35 -4.45 8.66
N THR A 81 2.24 -5.77 8.50
CA THR A 81 1.57 -6.33 7.32
C THR A 81 0.16 -5.70 7.28
N PRO A 82 -0.39 -5.32 6.11
CA PRO A 82 -1.79 -4.90 6.04
C PRO A 82 -2.64 -5.91 6.79
N ASP A 83 -3.39 -5.46 7.80
CA ASP A 83 -4.44 -6.28 8.36
C ASP A 83 -5.52 -6.34 7.27
N LEU A 84 -5.40 -7.35 6.40
CA LEU A 84 -6.37 -7.64 5.35
C LEU A 84 -7.68 -8.20 5.94
N GLY A 85 -7.81 -8.23 7.27
CA GLY A 85 -8.68 -9.15 7.98
C GLY A 85 -8.08 -10.56 7.99
N PRO A 86 -8.73 -11.53 8.66
CA PRO A 86 -8.35 -12.93 8.49
C PRO A 86 -8.47 -13.32 7.01
N ASP A 87 -7.46 -14.03 6.48
CA ASP A 87 -7.58 -14.71 5.18
C ASP A 87 -8.88 -15.50 5.18
N ILE A 88 -9.83 -15.14 4.31
CA ILE A 88 -11.13 -15.80 4.22
C ILE A 88 -10.94 -17.09 3.40
N PRO A 89 -11.12 -18.28 4.01
CA PRO A 89 -11.10 -19.52 3.24
C PRO A 89 -12.16 -19.50 2.13
N PRO A 90 -11.90 -20.06 0.95
CA PRO A 90 -12.83 -20.05 -0.17
C PRO A 90 -14.15 -20.79 0.11
N ASP A 91 -14.15 -21.68 1.10
CA ASP A 91 -15.28 -22.45 1.61
C ASP A 91 -15.85 -21.88 2.92
N ALA A 92 -15.42 -20.69 3.35
CA ALA A 92 -15.96 -20.06 4.55
C ALA A 92 -17.43 -19.66 4.38
N ILE A 93 -18.22 -19.93 5.42
CA ILE A 93 -19.58 -19.43 5.53
C ILE A 93 -19.51 -17.94 5.87
N LEU A 94 -20.16 -17.10 5.06
CA LEU A 94 -20.17 -15.65 5.21
C LEU A 94 -21.47 -15.15 5.82
N ASP A 95 -21.40 -14.07 6.59
CA ASP A 95 -22.57 -13.31 7.04
C ASP A 95 -23.12 -12.38 5.95
N GLU A 96 -24.16 -11.60 6.30
CA GLU A 96 -24.80 -10.66 5.37
C GLU A 96 -23.90 -9.49 4.93
N SER A 97 -22.78 -9.26 5.63
CA SER A 97 -21.76 -8.25 5.30
C SER A 97 -20.60 -8.82 4.49
N GLY A 98 -20.61 -10.12 4.19
CA GLY A 98 -19.56 -10.81 3.45
C GLY A 98 -18.34 -11.17 4.30
N GLN A 99 -18.45 -11.17 5.64
CA GLN A 99 -17.38 -11.56 6.56
C GLN A 99 -17.53 -13.03 7.00
N PRO A 100 -16.43 -13.76 7.25
CA PRO A 100 -16.50 -15.14 7.70
C PRO A 100 -17.14 -15.23 9.08
N ILE A 101 -18.10 -16.14 9.24
CA ILE A 101 -18.66 -16.49 10.54
C ILE A 101 -17.60 -17.31 11.30
N LEU A 102 -17.30 -16.90 12.54
CA LEU A 102 -16.26 -17.52 13.36
C LEU A 102 -16.85 -18.47 14.41
N ASP A 103 -16.11 -19.53 14.73
CA ASP A 103 -16.40 -20.42 15.86
C ASP A 103 -15.92 -19.83 17.20
N ASP A 104 -16.14 -20.56 18.30
CA ASP A 104 -15.73 -20.15 19.65
C ASP A 104 -14.20 -20.03 19.82
N ALA A 105 -13.41 -20.61 18.91
CA ALA A 105 -11.96 -20.48 18.86
C ALA A 105 -11.49 -19.35 17.93
N GLY A 106 -12.41 -18.61 17.31
CA GLY A 106 -12.12 -17.52 16.38
C GLY A 106 -11.70 -18.00 14.99
N GLN A 107 -11.97 -19.25 14.61
CA GLN A 107 -11.67 -19.80 13.28
C GLN A 107 -12.89 -19.69 12.34
N PRO A 108 -12.69 -19.43 11.03
CA PRO A 108 -13.78 -19.44 10.06
C PRO A 108 -14.51 -20.79 10.00
N ILE A 109 -15.83 -20.76 10.05
CA ILE A 109 -16.67 -21.95 9.83
C ILE A 109 -16.73 -22.25 8.34
N LEU A 110 -16.49 -23.51 7.96
CA LEU A 110 -16.43 -23.95 6.57
C LEU A 110 -17.73 -24.67 6.14
N ALA A 111 -18.17 -24.42 4.91
CA ALA A 111 -19.17 -25.19 4.19
C ALA A 111 -18.49 -26.47 3.70
N GLY A 112 -18.41 -27.49 4.57
CA GLY A 112 -17.64 -28.72 4.32
C GLY A 112 -18.00 -29.52 3.08
#